data_AF-A0A9D6DPJ8-F1
#
_entry.id   AF-A0A9D6DPJ8-F1
#
_cell.length_a   1.000
_cell.length_b   1.000
_cell.length_c   1.000
_cell.angle_alpha   90.00
_cell.angle_beta   90.00
_cell.angle_gamma   90.00
#
_symmetry.space_group_name_H-M   'P 1'
#
loop_
_entity.id
_entity.type
_entity.pdbx_description
1 polymer ?
#
loop_
_entity_poly.entity_id
_entity_poly.type
_entity_poly.pdbx_seq_one_letter_code
_entity_poly.pdbx_strand_id
1 'polypeptide(L)' 'MKAQELKQKSPEELKKLLQDNREGLRQLKFDLASGKVKNIREIRQIRRDVARILTIQNKH' A
#
# COMPACT_ATOMS: atom_id res chain seq x y z
N MET A 1 -5.68 -2.75 5.41
CA MET A 1 -5.66 -1.84 6.57
C MET A 1 -7.05 -1.25 6.85
N LYS A 2 -7.38 -0.90 8.12
CA LYS A 2 -8.60 -0.15 8.45
C LYS A 2 -8.35 1.36 8.27
N ALA A 3 -9.32 2.07 7.69
CA ALA A 3 -9.17 3.50 7.38
C ALA A 3 -9.07 4.40 8.62
N GLN A 4 -9.55 3.94 9.78
CA GLN A 4 -9.44 4.69 11.04
C GLN A 4 -8.00 4.76 11.56
N GLU A 5 -7.24 3.66 11.48
CA GLU A 5 -5.84 3.62 11.92
C GLU A 5 -4.94 4.50 11.06
N LEU A 6 -5.26 4.60 9.76
CA LEU A 6 -4.55 5.50 8.84
C LEU A 6 -4.86 6.98 9.08
N LYS A 7 -6.02 7.31 9.65
CA LYS A 7 -6.36 8.71 10.00
C LYS A 7 -5.70 9.20 11.29
N GLN A 8 -5.34 8.28 12.19
CA GLN A 8 -4.67 8.62 13.45
C GLN A 8 -3.15 8.77 13.29
N LYS A 9 -2.58 8.31 12.18
CA LYS A 9 -1.15 8.42 11.87
C LYS A 9 -0.79 9.81 11.37
N SER A 10 0.41 10.26 11.72
CA SER A 10 0.94 11.54 11.24
C SER A 10 1.18 11.54 9.73
N PRO A 11 1.14 12.70 9.06
CA PRO A 11 1.39 12.81 7.61
C PRO A 11 2.77 12.25 7.20
N GLU A 12 3.77 12.33 8.07
CA GLU A 12 5.09 11.73 7.84
C GLU A 12 5.07 10.20 7.92
N GLU A 13 4.35 9.64 8.88
CA GLU A 13 4.17 8.19 8.99
C GLU A 13 3.38 7.64 7.79
N LEU A 14 2.37 8.38 7.32
CA LEU A 14 1.62 8.02 6.12
C LEU A 14 2.51 8.02 4.87
N LYS A 15 3.44 8.97 4.74
CA LYS A 15 4.44 8.98 3.66
C LYS A 15 5.37 7.77 3.74
N LYS A 16 5.89 7.43 4.93
CA LYS A 16 6.70 6.22 5.13
C LYS A 16 5.92 4.96 4.74
N LEU A 17 4.71 4.82 5.27
CA LEU A 17 3.84 3.67 4.97
C LEU A 17 3.53 3.56 3.47
N LEU A 18 3.39 4.70 2.78
CA LEU A 18 3.17 4.73 1.33
C LEU A 18 4.42 4.29 0.56
N GLN A 19 5.62 4.68 1.00
CA GLN A 19 6.88 4.21 0.43
C GLN A 19 7.03 2.69 0.61
N ASP A 20 6.83 2.19 1.82
CA ASP A 20 6.93 0.76 2.14
C ASP A 20 5.95 -0.07 1.29
N ASN A 21 4.69 0.38 1.21
CA ASN A 21 3.67 -0.29 0.40
C ASN A 21 4.00 -0.25 -1.11
N ARG A 22 4.60 0.85 -1.61
CA ARG A 22 5.07 0.94 -3.00
C ARG A 22 6.21 -0.02 -3.28
N GLU A 23 7.13 -0.17 -2.34
CA GLU A 23 8.26 -1.09 -2.43
C GLU A 23 7.80 -2.55 -2.44
N GLY A 24 6.90 -2.92 -1.53
CA GLY A 24 6.26 -4.24 -1.54
C GLY A 24 5.50 -4.50 -2.84
N LEU A 25 4.81 -3.49 -3.38
CA LEU A 25 4.16 -3.59 -4.70
C LEU A 25 5.17 -3.83 -5.83
N ARG A 26 6.37 -3.24 -5.78
CA ARG A 26 7.42 -3.49 -6.77
C ARG A 26 7.88 -4.94 -6.69
N GLN A 27 8.24 -5.43 -5.50
CA GLN A 27 8.67 -6.82 -5.33
C GLN A 27 7.61 -7.81 -5.80
N LEU A 28 6.34 -7.62 -5.41
CA LEU A 28 5.26 -8.49 -5.85
C LEU A 28 5.02 -8.43 -7.36
N LYS A 29 5.25 -7.29 -8.01
CA LYS A 29 5.21 -7.19 -9.48
C LYS A 29 6.37 -7.92 -10.14
N PHE A 30 7.57 -7.88 -9.55
CA PHE A 30 8.72 -8.65 -10.01
C PHE A 30 8.48 -10.15 -9.87
N ASP A 31 7.94 -10.59 -8.73
CA ASP A 31 7.56 -11.98 -8.51
C ASP A 31 6.46 -12.41 -9.49
N LEU A 32 5.53 -11.50 -9.81
CA LEU A 32 4.42 -11.77 -10.74
C LEU A 32 4.95 -11.96 -12.15
N ALA A 33 5.85 -11.09 -12.58
CA ALA A 33 6.53 -11.20 -13.87
C ALA A 33 7.39 -12.47 -13.95
N SER A 34 7.95 -12.92 -12.82
CA SER A 34 8.69 -14.17 -12.70
C SER A 34 7.81 -15.42 -12.64
N GLY A 35 6.47 -15.28 -12.66
CA GLY A 35 5.53 -16.39 -12.62
C GLY A 35 5.45 -17.12 -11.27
N LYS A 36 6.09 -16.59 -10.22
CA LYS A 36 6.18 -17.21 -8.88
C LYS A 36 5.14 -16.66 -7.89
N VAL A 37 4.27 -15.75 -8.31
CA VAL A 37 3.29 -15.16 -7.40
C VAL A 37 2.22 -16.17 -7.02
N LYS A 38 2.32 -16.63 -5.78
CA LYS A 38 1.29 -17.44 -5.11
C LYS A 38 0.06 -16.61 -4.74
N ASN A 39 0.22 -15.31 -4.46
CA ASN A 39 -0.83 -14.47 -3.88
C ASN A 39 -1.11 -13.17 -4.65
N ILE A 40 -1.81 -13.29 -5.79
CA ILE A 40 -2.31 -12.12 -6.55
C ILE A 40 -3.26 -11.24 -5.71
N ARG A 41 -3.96 -11.83 -4.73
CA ARG A 41 -4.83 -11.08 -3.80
C ARG A 41 -4.08 -10.02 -3.01
N GLU A 42 -2.83 -10.27 -2.66
CA GLU A 42 -2.00 -9.38 -1.85
C GLU A 42 -1.66 -8.10 -2.62
N ILE A 43 -1.36 -8.22 -3.91
CA ILE A 43 -1.18 -7.08 -4.82
C ILE A 43 -2.44 -6.18 -4.84
N ARG A 44 -3.63 -6.79 -4.92
CA ARG A 44 -4.90 -6.04 -4.89
C ARG A 44 -5.17 -5.41 -3.53
N GLN A 45 -4.67 -5.98 -2.44
CA GLN A 45 -4.83 -5.45 -1.10
C GLN A 45 -3.92 -4.25 -0.89
N ILE A 46 -2.64 -4.37 -1.23
CA ILE A 46 -1.66 -3.28 -1.13
C ILE A 46 -2.06 -2.11 -2.03
N ARG A 47 -2.54 -2.35 -3.26
CA ARG A 47 -3.08 -1.28 -4.12
C ARG A 47 -4.23 -0.50 -3.47
N ARG A 48 -5.15 -1.20 -2.79
CA ARG A 48 -6.27 -0.56 -2.09
C ARG A 48 -5.80 0.21 -0.87
N ASP A 49 -4.82 -0.30 -0.14
CA ASP A 49 -4.26 0.38 1.03
C ASP A 49 -3.49 1.65 0.62
N VAL A 50 -2.70 1.62 -0.47
CA VAL A 50 -2.08 2.84 -1.04
C VAL A 50 -3.12 3.88 -1.45
N ALA A 51 -4.21 3.47 -2.12
CA ALA A 51 -5.27 4.39 -2.51
C ALA A 51 -5.97 5.02 -1.31
N ARG A 52 -6.17 4.27 -0.22
CA ARG A 52 -6.73 4.80 1.03
C ARG A 52 -5.80 5.83 1.69
N ILE A 53 -4.50 5.55 1.74
CA ILE A 53 -3.50 6.48 2.28
C ILE A 53 -3.51 7.80 1.50
N LEU A 54 -3.46 7.72 0.16
CA LEU A 54 -3.54 8.90 -0.72
C LEU A 54 -4.84 9.69 -0.52
N THR A 55 -5.96 8.99 -0.35
CA THR A 55 -7.27 9.63 -0.11
C THR A 55 -7.28 10.39 1.22
N ILE A 56 -6.68 9.82 2.28
CA ILE A 56 -6.58 10.48 3.59
C ILE A 56 -5.65 11.69 3.50
N GLN A 57 -4.51 11.56 2.82
CA GLN A 57 -3.57 12.65 2.60
C GLN A 57 -4.19 13.81 1.83
N ASN A 58 -5.12 13.54 0.90
CA ASN A 58 -5.79 14.57 0.08
C ASN A 58 -7.05 15.16 0.73
N LYS A 59 -7.61 14.53 1.77
CA LYS A 59 -8.79 15.03 2.50
C LYS A 59 -8.43 15.92 3.69
N HIS A 60 -7.14 16.19 3.89
CA HIS A 60 -6.61 16.93 5.03
C HIS A 60 -6.27 18.36 4.68
#